data_AF-A0A1I0IQJ4-F1
#
_entry.id   AF-A0A1I0IQJ4-F1
#
_cell.length_a   1.000
_cell.length_b   1.000
_cell.length_c   1.000
_cell.angle_alpha   90.00
_cell.angle_beta   90.00
_cell.angle_gamma   90.00
#
_symmetry.space_group_name_H-M   'P 1'
#
loop_
_entity.id
_entity.type
_entity.pdbx_description
1 polymer ?
#
loop_
_entity_poly.entity_id
_entity_poly.type
_entity_poly.pdbx_seq_one_letter_code
_entity_poly.pdbx_strand_id
1 'polypeptide(L)' 'MRRNMLRLYSREDSLFSKMLYKIEQLPVPEIEPELEVEITELMDAVLFKKSQGISTINEENKIDALVMLEYKLQPSDA' A
#
# COMPACT_ATOMS: atom_id res chain seq x y z
N MET A 1 12.36 -2.25 45.38
CA MET A 1 11.96 -3.01 44.17
C MET A 1 11.88 -2.06 42.98
N ARG A 2 12.59 -2.37 41.89
CA ARG A 2 12.63 -1.59 40.64
C ARG A 2 11.42 -1.90 39.77
N ARG A 3 10.81 -0.85 39.21
CA ARG A 3 10.51 -0.60 37.77
C ARG A 3 9.41 0.48 37.72
N ASN A 4 9.79 1.76 37.78
CA ASN A 4 9.93 2.61 36.60
C ASN A 4 9.73 1.89 35.25
N MET A 5 8.71 2.34 34.51
CA MET A 5 8.80 2.89 33.14
C MET A 5 7.61 2.45 32.28
N LEU A 6 6.44 3.05 32.51
CA LEU A 6 5.39 3.20 31.49
C LEU A 6 4.75 4.57 31.67
N ARG A 7 5.55 5.62 31.41
CA ARG A 7 5.06 7.00 31.30
C ARG A 7 5.48 7.59 29.96
N LEU A 8 5.18 6.85 28.90
CA LEU A 8 5.18 7.25 27.50
C LEU A 8 4.07 6.33 26.97
N TYR A 9 2.82 6.76 26.79
CA TYR A 9 2.36 7.55 25.67
C TYR A 9 1.08 8.31 26.06
N SER A 10 1.21 9.51 26.61
CA SER A 10 0.10 10.47 26.60
C SER A 10 0.08 11.20 25.25
N ARG A 11 -0.23 10.50 24.16
CA ARG A 11 -0.50 11.08 22.83
C ARG A 11 -1.39 10.13 22.03
N GLU A 12 -2.65 10.05 22.42
CA GLU A 12 -3.72 9.43 21.62
C GLU A 12 -4.02 10.21 20.31
N ASP A 13 -3.26 11.28 20.04
CA ASP A 13 -3.37 12.16 18.87
C ASP A 13 -2.08 12.20 18.02
N SER A 14 -1.35 11.08 17.90
CA SER A 14 -0.17 11.08 17.02
C SER A 14 -0.59 11.15 15.55
N LEU A 15 0.14 11.91 14.72
CA LEU A 15 -0.09 11.96 13.26
C LEU A 15 -0.07 10.56 12.64
N PHE A 16 0.75 9.66 13.19
CA PHE A 16 0.82 8.27 12.78
C PHE A 16 -0.47 7.50 13.08
N SER A 17 -1.05 7.68 14.27
CA SER A 17 -2.36 7.08 14.63
C SER A 17 -3.48 7.57 13.73
N LYS A 18 -3.48 8.87 13.38
CA LYS A 18 -4.44 9.46 12.43
C LYS A 18 -4.24 8.95 11.01
N MET A 19 -3.01 8.67 10.59
CA MET A 19 -2.68 8.09 9.30
C MET A 19 -3.14 6.62 9.21
N LEU A 20 -2.84 5.81 10.24
CA LEU A 20 -3.29 4.42 10.31
C LEU A 20 -4.81 4.31 10.25
N TYR A 21 -5.52 5.12 11.05
CA TYR A 21 -6.98 5.17 11.02
C TYR A 21 -7.54 5.49 9.62
N LYS A 22 -6.87 6.35 8.85
CA LYS A 22 -7.27 6.63 7.46
C LYS A 22 -7.00 5.48 6.51
N ILE A 23 -5.89 4.76 6.69
CA ILE A 23 -5.54 3.59 5.86
C ILE A 23 -6.56 2.46 6.10
N GLU A 24 -6.94 2.21 7.36
CA GLU A 24 -7.95 1.22 7.72
C GLU A 24 -9.34 1.50 7.13
N GLN A 25 -9.61 2.77 6.79
CA GLN A 25 -10.87 3.20 6.18
C GLN A 25 -10.84 3.27 4.65
N LEU A 26 -9.71 2.97 4.02
CA LEU A 26 -9.66 2.94 2.56
C LEU A 26 -10.56 1.81 2.05
N PRO A 27 -11.50 2.11 1.13
CA PRO A 27 -12.27 1.06 0.50
C PRO A 27 -11.32 0.19 -0.30
N VAL A 28 -11.28 -1.11 -0.02
CA VAL A 28 -10.54 -2.10 -0.80
C VAL A 28 -11.57 -3.00 -1.48
N PRO A 29 -11.67 -2.99 -2.82
CA PRO A 29 -12.60 -3.85 -3.55
C PRO A 29 -12.20 -5.31 -3.37
N GLU A 30 -13.18 -6.20 -3.42
CA GLU A 30 -12.92 -7.62 -3.58
C GLU A 30 -12.40 -7.85 -5.00
N ILE A 31 -11.18 -8.36 -5.12
CA ILE A 31 -10.54 -8.61 -6.41
C ILE A 31 -10.71 -10.08 -6.81
N GLU A 32 -10.78 -10.34 -8.12
CA GLU A 32 -10.80 -11.70 -8.63
C GLU A 32 -9.46 -12.40 -8.33
N PRO A 33 -9.44 -13.70 -7.97
CA PRO A 33 -8.21 -14.41 -7.62
C PRO A 33 -7.14 -14.39 -8.72
N GLU A 34 -7.55 -14.35 -9.97
CA GLU A 34 -6.66 -14.28 -11.13
C GLU A 34 -5.92 -12.93 -11.18
N LEU A 35 -6.62 -11.84 -10.87
CA LEU A 35 -6.05 -10.50 -10.77
C LEU A 35 -5.11 -10.38 -9.57
N GLU A 36 -5.44 -11.00 -8.43
CA GLU A 36 -4.57 -11.06 -7.26
C GLU A 36 -3.23 -11.71 -7.58
N VAL A 37 -3.24 -12.82 -8.31
CA VAL A 37 -2.02 -13.51 -8.77
C VAL A 37 -1.22 -12.59 -9.69
N GLU A 38 -1.84 -11.94 -10.67
CA GLU A 38 -1.16 -11.04 -11.60
C GLU A 38 -0.49 -9.85 -10.88
N ILE A 39 -1.20 -9.20 -9.96
CA ILE A 39 -0.66 -8.09 -9.15
C ILE A 39 0.51 -8.58 -8.30
N THR A 40 0.41 -9.77 -7.72
CA THR A 40 1.47 -10.36 -6.89
C THR A 40 2.73 -10.63 -7.71
N GLU A 41 2.60 -11.23 -8.90
CA GLU A 41 3.74 -11.49 -9.79
C GLU A 41 4.42 -10.18 -10.25
N LEU A 42 3.64 -9.15 -10.56
CA LEU A 42 4.17 -7.83 -10.89
C LEU A 42 4.91 -7.21 -9.70
N MET A 43 4.39 -7.34 -8.48
CA MET A 43 5.04 -6.82 -7.28
C MET A 43 6.36 -7.57 -6.98
N ASP A 44 6.39 -8.88 -7.14
CA ASP A 44 7.61 -9.67 -7.01
C ASP A 44 8.67 -9.22 -8.03
N ALA A 45 8.26 -8.96 -9.27
CA ALA A 45 9.15 -8.41 -10.30
C ALA A 45 9.68 -7.00 -9.92
N VAL A 46 8.83 -6.13 -9.34
CA VAL A 46 9.24 -4.81 -8.83
C VAL A 46 10.29 -4.97 -7.73
N LEU A 47 10.03 -5.81 -6.73
CA LEU A 47 10.94 -6.02 -5.61
C LEU A 47 12.28 -6.58 -6.08
N PHE A 48 12.25 -7.56 -6.99
CA PHE A 48 13.46 -8.12 -7.58
C PHE A 48 14.26 -7.07 -8.35
N LYS A 49 13.63 -6.32 -9.26
CA LYS A 49 14.30 -5.27 -10.04
C LYS A 49 14.86 -4.14 -9.17
N LYS A 50 14.12 -3.69 -8.14
CA LYS A 50 14.61 -2.69 -7.18
C LYS A 50 15.84 -3.18 -6.44
N SER A 51 15.87 -4.46 -6.05
CA SER A 51 17.05 -5.05 -5.40
C SER A 51 18.30 -5.03 -6.30
N GLN A 52 18.11 -4.98 -7.62
CA GLN A 52 19.16 -4.87 -8.62
C GLN A 52 19.44 -3.43 -9.08
N GLY A 53 18.74 -2.43 -8.53
CA GLY A 53 18.85 -1.03 -8.96
C GLY A 53 18.27 -0.77 -10.36
N ILE A 54 17.43 -1.68 -10.86
CA ILE A 54 16.76 -1.57 -12.17
C ILE A 54 15.47 -0.77 -12.00
N SER A 55 15.16 0.08 -12.99
CA SER A 55 13.90 0.83 -13.03
C SER A 55 12.68 -0.09 -13.10
N THR A 56 11.67 0.22 -12.30
CA THR A 56 10.41 -0.55 -12.16
C THR A 56 9.18 0.18 -12.67
N ILE A 57 9.37 1.34 -13.32
CA ILE A 57 8.26 2.21 -13.69
C ILE A 57 7.23 1.51 -14.59
N ASN A 58 7.66 0.57 -15.44
CA ASN A 58 6.76 -0.18 -16.31
C ASN A 58 5.88 -1.15 -15.53
N GLU A 59 6.44 -1.83 -14.52
CA GLU A 59 5.68 -2.74 -13.66
C GLU A 59 4.75 -1.96 -12.73
N GLU A 60 5.22 -0.85 -12.15
CA GLU A 60 4.41 0.03 -11.31
C GLU A 60 3.23 0.61 -12.10
N ASN A 61 3.46 1.10 -13.32
CA ASN A 61 2.38 1.59 -14.19
C ASN A 61 1.35 0.49 -14.53
N LYS A 62 1.77 -0.77 -14.65
CA LYS A 62 0.84 -1.89 -14.89
C LYS A 62 -0.01 -2.16 -13.66
N ILE A 63 0.60 -2.18 -12.48
CA ILE A 63 -0.13 -2.34 -11.22
C ILE A 63 -1.14 -1.21 -11.07
N ASP A 64 -0.75 0.04 -11.31
CA ASP A 64 -1.64 1.20 -11.24
C ASP A 64 -2.83 1.06 -12.21
N ALA A 65 -2.60 0.61 -13.45
CA ALA A 65 -3.66 0.40 -14.42
C ALA A 65 -4.65 -0.68 -13.99
N LEU A 66 -4.17 -1.80 -13.44
CA LEU A 66 -5.01 -2.88 -12.91
C LEU A 66 -5.84 -2.41 -11.71
N VAL A 67 -5.23 -1.71 -10.76
CA VAL A 67 -5.93 -1.15 -9.60
C VAL A 67 -6.95 -0.10 -10.02
N MET A 68 -6.63 0.79 -10.96
CA MET A 68 -7.59 1.77 -11.47
C MET A 68 -8.82 1.12 -12.11
N LEU A 69 -8.61 0.05 -12.90
CA LEU A 69 -9.68 -0.70 -13.52
C LEU A 69 -10.60 -1.33 -12.47
N GLU A 70 -10.02 -1.94 -11.44
CA GLU A 70 -10.74 -2.59 -10.36
C GLU A 70 -11.56 -1.59 -9.53
N TYR A 71 -10.98 -0.44 -9.21
CA TYR A 71 -11.68 0.66 -8.54
C TYR A 71 -12.64 1.43 -9.47
N LYS A 72 -12.74 1.05 -10.75
CA LYS A 72 -13.53 1.75 -11.78
C LYS A 72 -13.21 3.24 -11.85
N LEU A 73 -11.96 3.60 -11.57
CA LEU A 73 -11.47 4.96 -11.63
C LEU A 73 -11.32 5.33 -13.09
N GLN A 74 -12.00 6.39 -13.50
CA GLN A 74 -11.66 7.03 -14.77
C GLN A 74 -10.27 7.65 -14.62
N PRO A 75 -9.42 7.60 -15.65
CA PRO A 75 -8.25 8.47 -15.68
C PRO A 75 -8.78 9.89 -15.51
N SER A 76 -8.44 10.55 -14.41
CA SER A 76 -8.80 11.95 -14.26
C SER A 76 -8.07 12.71 -15.36
N ASP A 77 -8.79 13.42 -16.22
CA ASP A 77 -8.20 14.37 -17.15
C ASP A 77 -7.37 15.36 -16.33
N ALA A 78 -6.05 15.18 -16.35
CA ALA A 78 -5.08 16.02 -15.64
C ALA A 78 -4.80 17.31 -16.42
#